data_AF-A0A437M6E8-F1
#
_entry.id   AF-A0A437M6E8-F1
#
_cell.length_a   1.000
_cell.length_b   1.000
_cell.length_c   1.000
_cell.angle_alpha   90.00
_cell.angle_beta   90.00
_cell.angle_gamma   90.00
#
_symmetry.space_group_name_H-M   'P 1'
#
loop_
_entity.id
_entity.type
_entity.pdbx_description
1 polymer ?
#
loop_
_entity_poly.entity_id
_entity_poly.type
_entity_poly.pdbx_seq_one_letter_code
_entity_poly.pdbx_strand_id
1 'polypeptide(L)'
;MAETMVERVARALAQANPEPRDPDAPQPNGEPTWKLFAPMAQRAMEAMREPTDGMKEAGAEVTRYIGTNEAIDAYEGDAANVWRLMVDAAIGSALE
;
A
#
# COMPACT_ATOMS: atom_id res chain seq x y z
N MET A 1 -11.86 -12.34 9.49
CA MET A 1 -10.79 -12.03 8.52
C MET A 1 -10.41 -10.58 8.76
N ALA A 2 -9.13 -10.26 8.91
CA ALA A 2 -8.72 -8.86 8.94
C ALA A 2 -8.92 -8.26 7.54
N GLU A 3 -9.34 -7.00 7.48
CA GLU A 3 -9.45 -6.24 6.24
C GLU A 3 -8.07 -6.21 5.54
N THR A 4 -8.03 -6.58 4.25
CA THR A 4 -6.80 -6.50 3.46
C THR A 4 -6.47 -5.04 3.14
N MET A 5 -5.22 -4.72 2.86
CA MET A 5 -4.87 -3.34 2.48
C MET A 5 -5.55 -2.91 1.18
N VAL A 6 -5.77 -3.84 0.24
CA VAL A 6 -6.52 -3.58 -0.99
C VAL A 6 -7.97 -3.24 -0.69
N GLU A 7 -8.64 -3.98 0.21
CA GLU A 7 -10.00 -3.65 0.64
C GLU A 7 -10.05 -2.26 1.28
N ARG A 8 -9.12 -1.95 2.18
CA ARG A 8 -9.05 -0.63 2.83
C ARG A 8 -8.93 0.52 1.83
N VAL A 9 -8.03 0.39 0.86
CA VAL A 9 -7.84 1.42 -0.17
C VAL A 9 -9.06 1.48 -1.09
N ALA A 10 -9.65 0.34 -1.47
CA ALA A 10 -10.84 0.30 -2.31
C ALA A 10 -12.05 0.96 -1.63
N ARG A 11 -12.23 0.78 -0.32
CA ARG A 11 -13.24 1.46 0.48
C ARG A 11 -13.01 2.97 0.49
N ALA A 12 -11.78 3.42 0.67
CA ALA A 12 -11.44 4.85 0.59
C ALA A 12 -11.71 5.43 -0.81
N LEU A 13 -11.38 4.68 -1.88
CA LEU A 13 -11.67 5.09 -3.26
C LEU A 13 -13.17 5.19 -3.54
N ALA A 14 -13.98 4.27 -3.02
CA ALA A 14 -15.44 4.32 -3.15
C ALA A 14 -16.03 5.61 -2.55
N GLN A 15 -15.48 6.05 -1.41
CA GLN A 15 -15.90 7.26 -0.72
C GLN A 15 -15.37 8.55 -1.38
N ALA A 16 -14.18 8.51 -1.97
CA ALA A 16 -13.55 9.66 -2.63
C ALA A 16 -14.02 9.91 -4.07
N ASN A 17 -14.79 8.97 -4.65
CA ASN A 17 -15.31 9.06 -6.00
C ASN A 17 -16.23 10.31 -6.17
N PRO A 18 -16.29 10.97 -7.36
CA PRO A 18 -17.15 12.14 -7.58
C PRO A 18 -18.63 11.89 -7.27
N GLU A 19 -19.05 10.64 -7.43
CA GLU A 19 -20.29 10.11 -6.87
C GLU A 19 -19.90 9.13 -5.74
N PRO A 20 -19.83 9.60 -4.48
CA PRO A 20 -19.47 8.75 -3.36
C PRO A 20 -20.42 7.56 -3.26
N ARG A 21 -19.87 6.37 -3.04
CA ARG A 21 -20.64 5.15 -2.84
C ARG A 21 -20.39 4.58 -1.46
N ASP A 22 -21.45 4.08 -0.84
CA ASP A 22 -21.31 3.26 0.35
C ASP A 22 -20.55 1.97 -0.01
N PRO A 23 -19.35 1.75 0.53
CA PRO A 23 -18.52 0.59 0.18
C PRO A 23 -19.15 -0.75 0.57
N ASP A 24 -20.03 -0.77 1.57
CA ASP A 24 -20.70 -1.99 2.06
C ASP A 24 -22.06 -2.22 1.40
N ALA A 25 -22.57 -1.24 0.65
CA ALA A 25 -23.81 -1.41 -0.08
C ALA A 25 -23.68 -2.52 -1.14
N PRO A 26 -24.70 -3.40 -1.26
CA PRO A 26 -24.67 -4.50 -2.22
C PRO A 26 -24.81 -3.98 -3.65
N GLN A 27 -23.99 -4.53 -4.52
CA GLN A 27 -24.11 -4.40 -5.97
C GLN A 27 -25.21 -5.33 -6.53
N PRO A 28 -25.61 -5.20 -7.81
CA PRO A 28 -26.57 -6.10 -8.45
C PRO A 28 -26.18 -7.59 -8.42
N ASN A 29 -24.88 -7.90 -8.32
CA ASN A 29 -24.37 -9.28 -8.20
C ASN A 29 -24.32 -9.78 -6.73
N GLY A 30 -24.77 -8.97 -5.76
CA GLY A 30 -24.76 -9.28 -4.33
C GLY A 30 -23.43 -9.03 -3.63
N GLU A 31 -22.38 -8.63 -4.34
CA GLU A 31 -21.09 -8.31 -3.74
C GLU A 31 -21.04 -6.88 -3.18
N PRO A 32 -20.22 -6.60 -2.15
CA PRO A 32 -20.09 -5.25 -1.62
C PRO A 32 -19.43 -4.32 -2.65
N THR A 33 -19.87 -3.05 -2.66
CA THR A 33 -19.46 -2.04 -3.65
C THR A 33 -17.96 -1.77 -3.68
N TRP A 34 -17.24 -1.92 -2.56
CA TRP A 34 -15.78 -1.73 -2.54
C TRP A 34 -15.05 -2.63 -3.56
N LYS A 35 -15.58 -3.82 -3.88
CA LYS A 35 -14.95 -4.72 -4.87
C LYS A 35 -14.86 -4.13 -6.27
N LEU A 36 -15.74 -3.20 -6.64
CA LEU A 36 -15.62 -2.45 -7.91
C LEU A 36 -14.34 -1.62 -7.98
N PHE A 37 -13.87 -1.15 -6.83
CA PHE A 37 -12.69 -0.29 -6.72
C PHE A 37 -11.42 -1.07 -6.41
N ALA A 38 -11.52 -2.37 -6.10
CA ALA A 38 -10.36 -3.22 -5.77
C ALA A 38 -9.29 -3.26 -6.88
N PRO A 39 -9.62 -3.37 -8.18
CA PRO A 39 -8.60 -3.28 -9.24
C PRO A 39 -7.88 -1.93 -9.26
N MET A 40 -8.60 -0.84 -9.04
CA MET A 40 -8.02 0.51 -9.00
C MET A 40 -7.13 0.70 -7.76
N ALA A 41 -7.56 0.18 -6.60
CA ALA A 41 -6.76 0.16 -5.38
C ALA A 41 -5.44 -0.59 -5.60
N GLN A 42 -5.48 -1.78 -6.20
CA GLN A 42 -4.29 -2.54 -6.52
C GLN A 42 -3.33 -1.77 -7.42
N ARG A 43 -3.82 -1.16 -8.51
CA ARG A 43 -2.95 -0.36 -9.42
C ARG A 43 -2.37 0.88 -8.76
N ALA A 44 -3.14 1.56 -7.92
CA ALA A 44 -2.64 2.70 -7.15
C ALA A 44 -1.52 2.28 -6.20
N MET A 45 -1.68 1.15 -5.50
CA MET A 45 -0.64 0.60 -4.62
C MET A 45 0.59 0.12 -5.39
N GLU A 46 0.41 -0.53 -6.55
CA GLU A 46 1.51 -0.93 -7.44
C GLU A 46 2.33 0.28 -7.91
N ALA A 47 1.68 1.42 -8.19
CA ALA A 47 2.37 2.65 -8.55
C ALA A 47 3.24 3.23 -7.42
N MET A 48 2.91 2.90 -6.16
CA MET A 48 3.70 3.29 -4.98
C MET A 48 4.87 2.34 -4.71
N ARG A 49 5.01 1.25 -5.47
CA ARG A 49 6.00 0.20 -5.19
C ARG A 49 7.43 0.73 -5.21
N GLU A 50 7.75 1.66 -6.09
CA GLU A 50 9.07 2.29 -6.12
C GLU A 50 9.07 3.55 -5.23
N PRO A 51 9.88 3.58 -4.16
CA PRO A 51 9.92 4.73 -3.26
C PRO A 51 10.65 5.90 -3.90
N THR A 52 10.21 7.11 -3.58
CA THR A 52 10.94 8.34 -3.94
C THR A 52 12.20 8.49 -3.09
N ASP A 53 13.14 9.33 -3.51
CA ASP A 53 14.39 9.52 -2.76
C ASP A 53 14.16 10.03 -1.33
N GLY A 54 13.18 10.92 -1.13
CA GLY A 54 12.79 11.36 0.21
C GLY A 54 12.24 10.24 1.11
N MET A 55 11.61 9.21 0.52
CA MET A 55 11.18 8.03 1.28
C MET A 55 12.35 7.12 1.66
N LYS A 56 13.35 6.99 0.78
CA LYS A 56 14.58 6.25 1.07
C LYS A 56 15.35 6.91 2.20
N GLU A 57 15.50 8.23 2.15
CA GLU A 57 16.16 9.01 3.21
C GLU A 57 15.45 8.87 4.56
N ALA A 58 14.12 9.01 4.58
CA ALA A 58 13.32 8.86 5.80
C ALA A 58 13.44 7.45 6.41
N GLY A 59 13.48 6.40 5.57
CA GLY A 59 13.71 5.04 6.04
C GLY A 59 15.14 4.81 6.54
N ALA A 60 16.13 5.39 5.86
CA ALA A 60 17.54 5.29 6.26
C ALA A 60 17.82 5.98 7.60
N GLU A 61 17.11 7.06 7.94
CA GLU A 61 17.20 7.72 9.24
C GLU A 61 16.88 6.75 10.40
N VAL A 62 15.91 5.85 10.21
CA VAL A 62 15.56 4.82 11.19
C VAL A 62 16.67 3.76 11.29
N THR A 63 17.25 3.33 10.17
CA THR A 63 18.29 2.28 10.15
C THR A 63 19.61 2.77 10.78
N ARG A 64 19.96 4.05 10.61
CA ARG A 64 21.11 4.68 11.29
C ARG A 64 21.03 4.63 12.82
N TYR A 65 19.82 4.54 13.38
CA TYR A 65 19.63 4.43 14.83
C TYR A 65 19.89 3.01 15.38
N ILE A 66 19.87 2.00 14.51
CA ILE A 66 19.95 0.57 14.88
C ILE A 66 21.35 -0.02 14.63
N GLY A 67 22.12 0.52 13.67
CA GLY A 67 23.48 0.08 13.36
C GLY A 67 24.44 1.26 13.20
N THR A 68 25.58 1.23 13.89
CA THR A 68 26.58 2.31 13.85
C THR A 68 27.73 2.07 12.87
N ASN A 69 27.63 1.10 11.95
CA ASN A 69 28.81 0.58 11.24
C ASN A 69 28.69 0.37 9.72
N GLU A 70 27.61 0.81 9.06
CA GLU A 70 27.49 0.76 7.59
C GLU A 70 27.55 2.15 6.94
N ALA A 71 27.92 2.17 5.66
CA ALA A 71 27.96 3.39 4.84
C ALA A 71 26.53 3.90 4.58
N ILE A 72 26.36 5.22 4.47
CA ILE A 72 25.05 5.88 4.31
C ILE A 72 24.23 5.29 3.15
N ASP A 73 24.88 5.01 2.02
CA ASP A 73 24.23 4.46 0.81
C ASP A 73 23.67 3.05 1.03
N ALA A 74 24.23 2.26 1.96
CA ALA A 74 23.71 0.93 2.30
C ALA A 74 22.34 1.04 2.99
N TYR A 75 22.18 2.01 3.87
CA TYR A 75 20.92 2.22 4.59
C TYR A 75 19.77 2.70 3.70
N GLU A 76 20.04 3.52 2.69
CA GLU A 76 19.03 3.94 1.72
C GLU A 76 18.58 2.80 0.81
N GLY A 77 19.52 1.94 0.39
CA GLY A 77 19.23 0.71 -0.36
C GLY A 77 18.33 -0.24 0.44
N ASP A 78 18.65 -0.45 1.72
CA ASP A 78 17.86 -1.30 2.61
C ASP A 78 16.46 -0.74 2.87
N ALA A 79 16.35 0.57 3.12
CA ALA A 79 15.06 1.25 3.26
C ALA A 79 14.19 1.08 2.01
N ALA A 80 14.77 1.21 0.82
CA ALA A 80 14.06 1.00 -0.43
C ALA A 80 13.56 -0.44 -0.59
N ASN A 81 14.37 -1.43 -0.20
CA ASN A 81 14.00 -2.84 -0.27
C ASN A 81 12.90 -3.20 0.72
N VAL A 82 12.99 -2.72 1.96
CA VAL A 82 11.95 -2.91 2.97
C VAL A 82 10.62 -2.33 2.47
N TRP A 83 10.64 -1.12 1.91
CA TRP A 83 9.44 -0.51 1.33
C TRP A 83 8.79 -1.39 0.25
N ARG A 84 9.57 -1.84 -0.74
CA ARG A 84 9.07 -2.71 -1.82
C ARG A 84 8.43 -3.98 -1.27
N LEU A 85 9.09 -4.63 -0.30
CA LEU A 85 8.56 -5.84 0.34
C LEU A 85 7.25 -5.59 1.09
N MET A 86 7.12 -4.45 1.78
CA MET A 86 5.86 -4.09 2.46
C MET A 86 4.74 -3.83 1.46
N VAL A 87 5.00 -3.14 0.35
CA VAL A 87 4.00 -2.89 -0.70
C VAL A 87 3.58 -4.21 -1.36
N ASP A 88 4.54 -5.08 -1.67
CA ASP A 88 4.27 -6.41 -2.23
C ASP A 88 3.42 -7.26 -1.27
N ALA A 89 3.72 -7.24 0.04
CA ALA A 89 2.91 -7.92 1.05
C ALA A 89 1.49 -7.34 1.19
N ALA A 90 1.37 -6.01 1.15
CA ALA A 90 0.09 -5.31 1.22
C ALA A 90 -0.82 -5.65 0.03
N ILE A 91 -0.25 -5.77 -1.18
CA ILE A 91 -0.98 -6.20 -2.38
C ILE A 91 -1.28 -7.71 -2.34
N GLY A 92 -0.28 -8.53 -1.99
CA GLY A 92 -0.38 -10.00 -1.97
C GLY A 92 -1.41 -10.53 -0.96
N SER A 93 -1.64 -9.81 0.14
CA SER A 93 -2.68 -10.13 1.14
C SER A 93 -4.11 -10.12 0.59
N ALA A 94 -4.35 -9.69 -0.66
CA ALA A 94 -5.65 -9.72 -1.33
C ALA A 94 -6.00 -11.06 -2.02
N LEU A 95 -5.06 -12.01 -2.08
CA LEU A 95 -5.22 -13.31 -2.76
C LEU A 95 -5.46 -14.51 -1.82
N GLU A 96 -5.56 -14.28 -0.50
CA GLU A 96 -5.90 -15.29 0.51
C GLU A 96 -7.34 -15.11 1.03
#